data_AF-B2BJE8-F1
#
_entry.id   AF-B2BJE8-F1
#
_cell.length_a   1.000
_cell.length_b   1.000
_cell.length_c   1.000
_cell.angle_alpha   90.00
_cell.angle_beta   90.00
_cell.angle_gamma   90.00
#
_symmetry.space_group_name_H-M   'P 1'
#
loop_
_entity.id
_entity.type
_entity.pdbx_description
1 polymer ?
#
loop_
_entity_poly.entity_id
_entity_poly.type
_entity_poly.pdbx_seq_one_letter_code
_entity_poly.pdbx_strand_id
1 'polypeptide(L)'
;CVRVAYCRGVAANIVANDDSVQGAMLAVGANARDIQQILDAIRGKRAVIACENSPTSVTLSGDKDVISNLQVALDKEGIFTRMLHVDVAYHSHHMQRVSQQYRSLLGKIAPRPSRVSFHSTVYGKLVPGSMLDVSYWVENLVSRVEFVKGVQSLLDIEEPTGQIDTLVEIGPHPALQTPTKDIVNTHAPTRSMQFGHTLKRKTDAIEAVQQLAISLFTSGMMTLNFQEINFPNLSTSQRKPALLTNLPPYPVNH
;
A
#
# COMPACT_ATOMS: atom_id res chain seq x y z
N CYS A 1 0.46 -13.21 9.09
CA CYS A 1 0.87 -12.46 7.88
C CYS A 1 1.67 -13.32 6.90
N VAL A 2 2.82 -13.92 7.28
CA VAL A 2 3.67 -14.69 6.34
C VAL A 2 2.92 -15.79 5.58
N ARG A 3 2.13 -16.63 6.27
CA ARG A 3 1.32 -17.66 5.60
C ARG A 3 0.35 -17.10 4.57
N VAL A 4 -0.31 -15.98 4.88
CA VAL A 4 -1.26 -15.33 3.97
C VAL A 4 -0.55 -14.87 2.68
N ALA A 5 0.58 -14.17 2.83
CA ALA A 5 1.37 -13.70 1.71
C ALA A 5 1.93 -14.84 0.86
N TYR A 6 2.49 -15.87 1.50
CA TYR A 6 3.04 -17.04 0.82
C TYR A 6 1.97 -17.80 0.02
N CYS A 7 0.85 -18.15 0.66
CA CYS A 7 -0.25 -18.87 -0.01
C CYS A 7 -0.85 -18.04 -1.16
N ARG A 8 -0.90 -16.71 -1.03
CA ARG A 8 -1.34 -15.82 -2.12
C ARG A 8 -0.37 -15.90 -3.30
N GLY A 9 0.93 -15.85 -3.03
CA GLY A 9 1.95 -15.99 -4.08
C GLY A 9 1.82 -17.33 -4.82
N VAL A 10 1.61 -18.42 -4.09
CA VAL A 10 1.37 -19.75 -4.68
C VAL A 10 0.11 -19.75 -5.55
N ALA A 11 -1.01 -19.21 -5.06
CA ALA A 11 -2.26 -19.15 -5.81
C ALA A 11 -2.16 -18.26 -7.07
N ALA A 12 -1.51 -17.10 -6.97
CA ALA A 12 -1.27 -16.22 -8.12
C ALA A 12 -0.35 -16.90 -9.16
N ASN A 13 0.64 -17.65 -8.71
CA ASN A 13 1.53 -18.41 -9.60
C ASN A 13 0.80 -19.52 -10.36
N ILE A 14 -0.28 -20.10 -9.82
CA ILE A 14 -1.13 -21.04 -10.58
C ILE A 14 -1.74 -20.35 -11.80
N VAL A 15 -2.25 -19.11 -11.66
CA VAL A 15 -2.78 -18.33 -12.78
C VAL A 15 -1.67 -17.91 -13.74
N ALA A 16 -0.52 -17.50 -13.21
CA ALA A 16 0.63 -17.06 -14.02
C ALA A 16 1.16 -18.17 -14.96
N ASN A 17 1.00 -19.44 -14.59
CA ASN A 17 1.45 -20.59 -15.37
C ASN A 17 0.32 -21.27 -16.16
N ASP A 18 -0.87 -20.66 -16.25
CA ASP A 18 -1.97 -21.16 -17.06
C ASP A 18 -1.98 -20.43 -18.41
N ASP A 19 -1.42 -21.07 -19.45
CA ASP A 19 -1.32 -20.50 -20.81
C ASP A 19 -2.69 -20.16 -21.43
N SER A 20 -3.78 -20.75 -20.93
CA SER A 20 -5.14 -20.41 -21.38
C SER A 20 -5.63 -19.06 -20.84
N VAL A 21 -4.87 -18.43 -19.94
CA VAL A 21 -5.25 -17.25 -19.17
C VAL A 21 -4.14 -16.20 -19.22
N GLN A 22 -4.24 -15.26 -20.16
CA GLN A 22 -3.30 -14.14 -20.23
C GLN A 22 -3.89 -12.90 -19.56
N GLY A 23 -3.36 -12.58 -18.38
CA GLY A 23 -3.73 -11.39 -17.62
C GLY A 23 -2.79 -10.21 -17.89
N ALA A 24 -3.31 -8.99 -17.72
CA ALA A 24 -2.51 -7.78 -17.69
C ALA A 24 -3.09 -6.75 -16.71
N MET A 25 -2.26 -5.77 -16.34
CA MET A 25 -2.68 -4.63 -15.54
C MET A 25 -2.14 -3.32 -16.10
N LEU A 26 -2.98 -2.28 -16.06
CA LEU A 26 -2.69 -0.97 -16.63
C LEU A 26 -2.91 0.12 -15.59
N ALA A 27 -1.88 0.90 -15.30
CA ALA A 27 -2.06 2.14 -14.55
C ALA A 27 -2.64 3.21 -15.48
N VAL A 28 -3.67 3.91 -15.01
CA VAL A 28 -4.39 4.95 -15.77
C VAL A 28 -4.50 6.21 -14.93
N GLY A 29 -4.11 7.35 -15.51
CA GLY A 29 -4.20 8.68 -14.89
C GLY A 29 -5.58 9.31 -15.07
N ALA A 30 -6.63 8.65 -14.54
CA ALA A 30 -7.99 9.14 -14.55
C ALA A 30 -8.73 8.70 -13.27
N ASN A 31 -9.86 9.36 -12.98
CA ASN A 31 -10.71 8.99 -11.85
C ASN A 31 -11.50 7.71 -12.13
N ALA A 32 -11.95 7.03 -11.07
CA ALA A 32 -12.66 5.76 -11.20
C ALA A 32 -14.03 5.87 -11.88
N ARG A 33 -14.71 7.00 -11.77
CA ARG A 33 -16.06 7.18 -12.36
C ARG A 33 -15.99 7.18 -13.88
N ASP A 34 -15.07 7.96 -14.46
CA ASP A 34 -14.93 8.07 -15.91
C ASP A 34 -14.46 6.76 -16.52
N ILE A 35 -13.51 6.10 -15.86
CA ILE A 35 -13.02 4.79 -16.30
C ILE A 35 -14.11 3.71 -16.18
N GLN A 36 -14.97 3.75 -15.15
CA GLN A 36 -16.07 2.81 -15.03
C GLN A 36 -17.05 2.94 -16.20
N GLN A 37 -17.35 4.15 -16.67
CA GLN A 37 -18.22 4.36 -17.84
C GLN A 37 -17.65 3.71 -19.11
N ILE A 38 -16.33 3.80 -19.31
CA ILE A 38 -15.64 3.13 -20.43
C ILE A 38 -15.74 1.61 -20.30
N LEU A 39 -15.51 1.07 -19.09
CA LEU A 39 -15.60 -0.36 -18.84
C LEU A 39 -17.01 -0.93 -19.02
N ASP A 40 -18.04 -0.17 -18.65
CA ASP A 40 -19.45 -0.59 -18.77
C ASP A 40 -19.87 -0.76 -20.25
N ALA A 41 -19.19 -0.08 -21.18
CA ALA A 41 -19.38 -0.27 -22.62
C ALA A 41 -18.77 -1.58 -23.15
N ILE A 42 -17.88 -2.22 -22.39
CA ILE A 42 -17.20 -3.47 -22.78
C ILE A 42 -18.06 -4.67 -22.40
N ARG A 43 -18.44 -5.47 -23.40
CA ARG A 43 -19.19 -6.70 -23.18
C ARG A 43 -18.35 -7.75 -22.43
N GLY A 44 -18.99 -8.47 -21.51
CA GLY A 44 -18.43 -9.67 -20.88
C GLY A 44 -17.55 -9.43 -19.65
N LYS A 45 -17.42 -8.18 -19.15
CA LYS A 45 -16.67 -7.85 -17.92
C LYS A 45 -15.23 -8.40 -17.90
N ARG A 46 -14.58 -8.37 -19.07
CA ARG A 46 -13.21 -8.89 -19.27
C ARG A 46 -12.11 -7.97 -18.72
N ALA A 47 -12.49 -6.80 -18.18
CA ALA A 47 -11.61 -5.88 -17.46
C ALA A 47 -12.39 -5.19 -16.32
N VAL A 48 -11.70 -4.88 -15.23
CA VAL A 48 -12.24 -4.23 -14.04
C VAL A 48 -11.25 -3.21 -13.48
N ILE A 49 -11.74 -2.29 -12.65
CA ILE A 49 -10.87 -1.46 -11.79
C ILE A 49 -10.39 -2.33 -10.62
N ALA A 50 -9.11 -2.70 -10.65
CA ALA A 50 -8.46 -3.47 -9.59
C ALA A 50 -8.12 -2.62 -8.37
N CYS A 51 -7.77 -1.35 -8.58
CA CYS A 51 -7.43 -0.42 -7.51
C CYS A 51 -7.83 1.00 -7.88
N GLU A 52 -8.39 1.71 -6.91
CA GLU A 52 -8.47 3.17 -6.92
C GLU A 52 -7.35 3.72 -6.06
N ASN A 53 -6.22 4.07 -6.69
CA ASN A 53 -5.01 4.49 -5.99
C ASN A 53 -5.11 5.94 -5.50
N SER A 54 -5.73 6.83 -6.28
CA SER A 54 -5.97 8.21 -5.89
C SER A 54 -7.22 8.74 -6.62
N PRO A 55 -7.73 9.93 -6.28
CA PRO A 55 -8.86 10.54 -7.01
C PRO A 55 -8.64 10.69 -8.52
N THR A 56 -7.38 10.67 -8.97
CA THR A 56 -6.96 10.86 -10.37
C THR A 56 -6.15 9.67 -10.90
N SER A 57 -6.09 8.55 -10.19
CA SER A 57 -5.30 7.39 -10.57
C SER A 57 -5.98 6.07 -10.22
N VAL A 58 -6.20 5.24 -11.25
CA VAL A 58 -6.72 3.88 -11.09
C VAL A 58 -5.79 2.85 -11.72
N THR A 59 -5.99 1.59 -11.36
CA THR A 59 -5.37 0.45 -12.01
C THR A 59 -6.44 -0.46 -12.56
N LEU A 60 -6.36 -0.70 -13.87
CA LEU A 60 -7.19 -1.67 -14.58
C LEU A 60 -6.54 -3.04 -14.54
N SER A 61 -7.37 -4.08 -14.49
CA SER A 61 -6.92 -5.47 -14.54
C SER A 61 -7.91 -6.35 -15.28
N GLY A 62 -7.41 -7.30 -16.05
CA GLY A 62 -8.24 -8.25 -16.78
C GLY A 62 -7.47 -8.94 -17.91
N ASP A 63 -8.21 -9.29 -18.96
CA ASP A 63 -7.67 -10.01 -20.11
C ASP A 63 -6.69 -9.13 -20.90
N LYS A 64 -5.55 -9.70 -21.26
CA LYS A 64 -4.43 -8.97 -21.87
C LYS A 64 -4.78 -8.25 -23.17
N ASP A 65 -5.62 -8.85 -24.02
CA ASP A 65 -6.11 -8.24 -25.27
C ASP A 65 -6.97 -7.01 -24.98
N VAL A 66 -7.88 -7.11 -24.00
CA VAL A 66 -8.78 -6.03 -23.61
C VAL A 66 -8.00 -4.88 -22.97
N ILE A 67 -7.05 -5.19 -22.08
CA ILE A 67 -6.20 -4.18 -21.43
C ILE A 67 -5.31 -3.46 -22.44
N SER A 68 -4.75 -4.18 -23.42
CA SER A 68 -3.97 -3.58 -24.52
C SER A 68 -4.83 -2.64 -25.39
N ASN A 69 -6.06 -3.05 -25.72
CA ASN A 69 -6.98 -2.21 -26.49
C ASN A 69 -7.42 -0.96 -25.71
N LEU A 70 -7.67 -1.10 -24.41
CA LEU A 70 -7.95 0.03 -23.51
C LEU A 70 -6.78 1.00 -23.47
N GLN A 71 -5.54 0.50 -23.41
CA GLN A 71 -4.35 1.35 -23.46
C GLN A 71 -4.35 2.22 -24.72
N VAL A 72 -4.49 1.60 -25.90
CA VAL A 72 -4.52 2.31 -27.19
C VAL A 72 -5.66 3.33 -27.26
N ALA A 73 -6.85 2.99 -26.74
CA ALA A 73 -7.99 3.90 -26.74
C ALA A 73 -7.76 5.11 -25.82
N LEU A 74 -7.27 4.89 -24.60
CA LEU A 74 -7.00 5.95 -23.63
C LEU A 74 -5.84 6.85 -24.07
N ASP A 75 -4.80 6.29 -24.67
CA ASP A 75 -3.67 7.06 -25.22
C ASP A 75 -4.12 8.00 -26.34
N LYS A 76 -5.09 7.59 -27.18
CA LYS A 76 -5.67 8.44 -28.23
C LYS A 76 -6.44 9.64 -27.67
N GLU A 77 -7.06 9.48 -26.50
CA GLU A 77 -7.74 10.54 -25.77
C GLU A 77 -6.78 11.40 -24.93
N GLY A 78 -5.45 11.15 -25.00
CA GLY A 78 -4.44 11.87 -24.24
C GLY A 78 -4.43 11.54 -22.74
N ILE A 79 -5.09 10.46 -22.32
CA ILE A 79 -5.09 10.00 -20.94
C ILE A 79 -3.81 9.22 -20.68
N PHE A 80 -3.09 9.55 -19.61
CA PHE A 80 -1.87 8.84 -19.24
C PHE A 80 -2.15 7.36 -18.96
N THR A 81 -1.40 6.47 -19.61
CA THR A 81 -1.41 5.05 -19.32
C THR A 81 0.00 4.48 -19.15
N ARG A 82 0.13 3.41 -18.36
CA ARG A 82 1.37 2.64 -18.25
C ARG A 82 1.09 1.17 -17.95
N MET A 83 1.52 0.29 -18.86
CA MET A 83 1.46 -1.15 -18.64
C MET A 83 2.31 -1.56 -17.43
N LEU A 84 1.73 -2.35 -16.53
CA LEU A 84 2.45 -2.88 -15.37
C LEU A 84 3.19 -4.16 -15.76
N HIS A 85 4.42 -4.32 -15.27
CA HIS A 85 5.24 -5.50 -15.53
C HIS A 85 4.84 -6.65 -14.59
N VAL A 86 3.66 -7.22 -14.85
CA VAL A 86 3.09 -8.36 -14.14
C VAL A 86 2.38 -9.27 -15.14
N ASP A 87 2.55 -10.58 -14.98
CA ASP A 87 1.92 -11.59 -15.83
C ASP A 87 0.57 -12.07 -15.27
N VAL A 88 0.06 -11.38 -14.25
CA VAL A 88 -1.15 -11.75 -13.50
C VAL A 88 -2.07 -10.56 -13.38
N ALA A 89 -3.36 -10.78 -13.69
CA ALA A 89 -4.42 -9.79 -13.50
C ALA A 89 -4.98 -9.84 -12.06
N TYR A 90 -4.29 -9.21 -11.11
CA TYR A 90 -4.73 -9.14 -9.70
C TYR A 90 -6.05 -8.38 -9.53
N HIS A 91 -6.85 -8.78 -8.53
CA HIS A 91 -8.16 -8.16 -8.22
C HIS A 91 -9.15 -8.17 -9.41
N SER A 92 -9.12 -9.25 -10.20
CA SER A 92 -10.00 -9.45 -11.36
C SER A 92 -10.66 -10.85 -11.35
N HIS A 93 -11.45 -11.15 -12.37
CA HIS A 93 -12.01 -12.49 -12.61
C HIS A 93 -10.94 -13.57 -12.75
N HIS A 94 -9.69 -13.22 -13.06
CA HIS A 94 -8.57 -14.17 -13.09
C HIS A 94 -8.30 -14.74 -11.69
N MET A 95 -8.33 -13.88 -10.67
CA MET A 95 -8.11 -14.30 -9.28
C MET A 95 -9.27 -15.11 -8.72
N GLN A 96 -10.49 -14.92 -9.25
CA GLN A 96 -11.65 -15.74 -8.85
C GLN A 96 -11.42 -17.23 -9.14
N ARG A 97 -10.71 -17.56 -10.24
CA ARG A 97 -10.39 -18.95 -10.63
C ARG A 97 -9.55 -19.71 -9.61
N VAL A 98 -8.74 -18.98 -8.83
CA VAL A 98 -7.85 -19.56 -7.79
C VAL A 98 -8.31 -19.25 -6.37
N SER A 99 -9.46 -18.61 -6.20
CA SER A 99 -9.96 -18.20 -4.88
C SER A 99 -10.21 -19.39 -3.94
N GLN A 100 -10.73 -20.51 -4.47
CA GLN A 100 -10.99 -21.73 -3.70
C GLN A 100 -9.71 -22.48 -3.34
N GLN A 101 -8.74 -22.53 -4.26
CA GLN A 101 -7.42 -23.10 -4.03
C GLN A 101 -6.69 -22.29 -2.97
N TYR A 102 -6.71 -20.95 -3.08
CA TYR A 102 -6.16 -20.06 -2.07
C TYR A 102 -6.80 -20.26 -0.69
N ARG A 103 -8.14 -20.36 -0.62
CA ARG A 103 -8.86 -20.69 0.62
C ARG A 103 -8.37 -22.00 1.24
N SER A 104 -8.17 -23.02 0.40
CA SER A 104 -7.70 -24.33 0.83
C SER A 104 -6.26 -24.27 1.34
N LEU A 105 -5.37 -23.56 0.63
CA LEU A 105 -3.97 -23.35 1.01
C LEU A 105 -3.82 -22.60 2.34
N LEU A 106 -4.67 -21.61 2.60
CA LEU A 106 -4.66 -20.85 3.86
C LEU A 106 -5.01 -21.71 5.07
N GLY A 107 -5.84 -22.74 4.87
CA GLY A 107 -6.38 -23.56 5.96
C GLY A 107 -7.12 -22.70 7.00
N LYS A 108 -6.99 -23.03 8.29
CA LYS A 108 -7.59 -22.24 9.38
C LYS A 108 -6.68 -21.09 9.79
N ILE A 109 -7.19 -19.87 9.77
CA ILE A 109 -6.57 -18.67 10.35
C ILE A 109 -7.38 -18.26 11.59
N ALA A 110 -6.69 -17.99 12.70
CA ALA A 110 -7.29 -17.46 13.92
C ALA A 110 -6.90 -15.98 14.08
N PRO A 111 -7.69 -15.05 13.52
CA PRO A 111 -7.46 -13.61 13.71
C PRO A 111 -7.60 -13.24 15.19
N ARG A 112 -6.90 -12.19 15.61
CA ARG A 112 -6.89 -11.70 16.98
C ARG A 112 -7.27 -10.22 17.02
N PRO A 113 -7.84 -9.72 18.13
CA PRO A 113 -7.98 -8.29 18.35
C PRO A 113 -6.62 -7.58 18.21
N SER A 114 -6.62 -6.43 17.55
CA SER A 114 -5.45 -5.57 17.39
C SER A 114 -5.59 -4.35 18.29
N ARG A 115 -4.48 -3.90 18.89
CA ARG A 115 -4.42 -2.61 19.58
C ARG A 115 -4.25 -1.43 18.62
N VAL A 116 -3.86 -1.71 17.38
CA VAL A 116 -3.68 -0.72 16.30
C VAL A 116 -4.90 -0.80 15.39
N SER A 117 -5.49 0.37 15.12
CA SER A 117 -6.60 0.54 14.17
C SER A 117 -6.24 0.00 12.79
N PHE A 118 -7.15 -0.77 12.18
CA PHE A 118 -6.95 -1.35 10.86
C PHE A 118 -8.02 -0.82 9.90
N HIS A 119 -7.61 0.05 8.97
CA HIS A 119 -8.48 0.57 7.93
C HIS A 119 -8.39 -0.34 6.70
N SER A 120 -9.47 -1.08 6.44
CA SER A 120 -9.51 -2.04 5.33
C SER A 120 -9.67 -1.31 4.00
N THR A 121 -8.81 -1.65 3.05
CA THR A 121 -8.96 -1.26 1.64
C THR A 121 -9.84 -2.23 0.84
N VAL A 122 -10.38 -3.28 1.47
CA VAL A 122 -11.44 -4.11 0.87
C VAL A 122 -12.79 -3.42 1.07
N TYR A 123 -13.03 -2.93 2.29
CA TYR A 123 -14.30 -2.31 2.67
C TYR A 123 -14.29 -0.78 2.69
N GLY A 124 -13.11 -0.16 2.57
CA GLY A 124 -12.94 1.29 2.64
C GLY A 124 -13.25 1.89 4.01
N LYS A 125 -13.06 1.14 5.10
CA LYS A 125 -13.42 1.57 6.47
C LYS A 125 -12.60 0.88 7.55
N LEU A 126 -12.64 1.43 8.77
CA LEU A 126 -12.13 0.77 9.98
C LEU A 126 -12.82 -0.59 10.19
N VAL A 127 -12.03 -1.62 10.46
CA VAL A 127 -12.51 -2.95 10.82
C VAL A 127 -11.72 -3.54 12.00
N PRO A 128 -12.37 -4.26 12.92
CA PRO A 128 -11.67 -4.98 13.97
C PRO A 128 -10.75 -6.07 13.40
N GLY A 129 -9.56 -6.22 13.99
CA GLY A 129 -8.58 -7.24 13.60
C GLY A 129 -9.10 -8.69 13.69
N SER A 130 -10.14 -8.93 14.50
CA SER A 130 -10.83 -10.22 14.60
C SER A 130 -11.56 -10.63 13.31
N MET A 131 -11.85 -9.70 12.40
CA MET A 131 -12.48 -10.02 11.11
C MET A 131 -11.47 -10.41 10.01
N LEU A 132 -10.16 -10.38 10.28
CA LEU A 132 -9.11 -10.70 9.30
C LEU A 132 -8.93 -12.22 9.13
N ASP A 133 -10.04 -12.92 8.95
CA ASP A 133 -10.12 -14.37 8.78
C ASP A 133 -9.83 -14.81 7.32
N VAL A 134 -9.99 -16.11 7.05
CA VAL A 134 -9.77 -16.67 5.71
C VAL A 134 -10.69 -16.04 4.67
N SER A 135 -11.96 -15.77 5.02
CA SER A 135 -12.94 -15.20 4.09
C SER A 135 -12.55 -13.78 3.72
N TYR A 136 -12.10 -12.97 4.69
CA TYR A 136 -11.55 -11.64 4.43
C TYR A 136 -10.37 -11.68 3.46
N TRP A 137 -9.41 -12.59 3.65
CA TRP A 137 -8.24 -12.64 2.78
C TRP A 137 -8.56 -13.13 1.36
N VAL A 138 -9.54 -14.04 1.22
CA VAL A 138 -10.06 -14.46 -0.09
C VAL A 138 -10.78 -13.30 -0.76
N GLU A 139 -11.59 -12.54 -0.03
CA GLU A 139 -12.23 -11.33 -0.55
C GLU A 139 -11.18 -10.29 -0.98
N ASN A 140 -10.15 -10.06 -0.17
CA ASN A 140 -9.03 -9.20 -0.52
C ASN A 140 -8.28 -9.64 -1.78
N LEU A 141 -8.35 -10.92 -2.18
CA LEU A 141 -7.69 -11.41 -3.39
C LEU A 141 -8.46 -11.04 -4.66
N VAL A 142 -9.79 -10.98 -4.57
CA VAL A 142 -10.68 -10.86 -5.74
C VAL A 142 -11.34 -9.50 -5.85
N SER A 143 -11.53 -8.80 -4.73
CA SER A 143 -12.20 -7.50 -4.68
C SER A 143 -11.25 -6.36 -5.06
N ARG A 144 -11.84 -5.30 -5.61
CA ARG A 144 -11.17 -4.02 -5.85
C ARG A 144 -10.54 -3.48 -4.56
N VAL A 145 -9.36 -2.88 -4.68
CA VAL A 145 -8.68 -2.15 -3.62
C VAL A 145 -9.19 -0.71 -3.58
N GLU A 146 -9.97 -0.40 -2.55
CA GLU A 146 -10.52 0.92 -2.24
C GLU A 146 -9.51 1.74 -1.42
N PHE A 147 -8.33 2.01 -1.98
CA PHE A 147 -7.23 2.68 -1.26
C PHE A 147 -7.61 4.12 -0.87
N VAL A 148 -8.26 4.88 -1.77
CA VAL A 148 -8.81 6.21 -1.46
C VAL A 148 -9.70 6.18 -0.21
N LYS A 149 -10.72 5.32 -0.19
CA LYS A 149 -11.63 5.21 0.97
C LYS A 149 -10.91 4.74 2.23
N GLY A 150 -9.94 3.83 2.10
CA GLY A 150 -9.13 3.39 3.24
C GLY A 150 -8.35 4.53 3.89
N VAL A 151 -7.71 5.38 3.08
CA VAL A 151 -6.99 6.57 3.57
C VAL A 151 -7.95 7.64 4.09
N GLN A 152 -9.08 7.89 3.42
CA GLN A 152 -10.10 8.82 3.94
C GLN A 152 -10.62 8.37 5.31
N SER A 153 -10.95 7.09 5.46
CA SER A 153 -11.37 6.52 6.74
C SER A 153 -10.31 6.68 7.84
N LEU A 154 -9.02 6.63 7.48
CA LEU A 154 -7.90 6.88 8.39
C LEU A 154 -7.80 8.37 8.78
N LEU A 155 -8.09 9.28 7.86
CA LEU A 155 -8.04 10.73 8.13
C LEU A 155 -9.23 11.20 8.97
N ASP A 156 -10.39 10.57 8.80
CA ASP A 156 -11.65 10.97 9.44
C ASP A 156 -11.76 10.52 10.92
N ILE A 157 -10.88 9.62 11.38
CA ILE A 157 -10.86 9.17 12.77
C ILE A 157 -10.10 10.16 13.66
N GLU A 158 -10.68 10.45 14.83
CA GLU A 158 -10.01 11.07 15.95
C GLU A 158 -9.49 9.96 16.88
N GLU A 159 -8.17 9.76 16.89
CA GLU A 159 -7.54 8.83 17.82
C GLU A 159 -7.40 9.49 19.20
N PRO A 160 -7.28 8.72 20.30
CA PRO A 160 -7.09 9.29 21.64
C PRO A 160 -5.85 10.20 21.76
N THR A 161 -4.88 10.02 20.88
CA THR A 161 -3.66 10.84 20.77
C THR A 161 -3.82 12.08 19.90
N GLY A 162 -5.03 12.34 19.38
CA GLY A 162 -5.36 13.41 18.47
C GLY A 162 -5.44 12.96 17.01
N GLN A 163 -5.46 13.94 16.11
CA GLN A 163 -5.47 13.70 14.67
C GLN A 163 -4.11 13.18 14.20
N ILE A 164 -4.13 12.24 13.25
CA ILE A 164 -2.95 11.78 12.53
C ILE A 164 -2.30 12.96 11.78
N ASP A 165 -1.01 13.17 12.01
CA ASP A 165 -0.20 14.22 11.37
C ASP A 165 0.94 13.66 10.53
N THR A 166 1.14 12.33 10.54
CA THR A 166 2.28 11.66 9.92
C THR A 166 1.85 10.33 9.30
N LEU A 167 2.24 10.08 8.05
CA LEU A 167 2.04 8.83 7.33
C LEU A 167 3.39 8.26 6.89
N VAL A 168 3.69 7.01 7.27
CA VAL A 168 4.95 6.33 6.93
C VAL A 168 4.67 5.12 6.07
N GLU A 169 5.28 5.08 4.88
CA GLU A 169 5.23 3.91 4.01
C GLU A 169 6.30 2.88 4.40
N ILE A 170 5.83 1.70 4.82
CA ILE A 170 6.70 0.56 5.15
C ILE A 170 6.79 -0.34 3.91
N GLY A 171 7.92 -0.32 3.22
CA GLY A 171 8.11 -1.05 1.97
C GLY A 171 9.48 -0.76 1.34
N PRO A 172 9.86 -1.53 0.29
CA PRO A 172 11.17 -1.43 -0.34
C PRO A 172 11.39 -0.15 -1.16
N HIS A 173 10.32 0.60 -1.44
CA HIS A 173 10.32 1.84 -2.19
C HIS A 173 8.99 2.58 -1.95
N PRO A 174 8.95 3.93 -1.87
CA PRO A 174 7.71 4.69 -1.70
C PRO A 174 6.84 4.70 -2.96
N ALA A 175 6.05 3.64 -3.16
CA ALA A 175 5.11 3.54 -4.27
C ALA A 175 3.74 4.16 -3.94
N LEU A 176 3.38 4.23 -2.66
CA LEU A 176 2.10 4.74 -2.18
C LEU A 176 2.17 6.20 -1.73
N GLN A 177 3.37 6.76 -1.55
CA GLN A 177 3.52 8.14 -1.05
C GLN A 177 2.81 9.17 -1.95
N THR A 178 3.01 9.12 -3.27
CA THR A 178 2.34 10.04 -4.21
C THR A 178 0.82 9.92 -4.17
N PRO A 179 0.21 8.73 -4.37
CA PRO A 179 -1.26 8.63 -4.31
C PRO A 179 -1.83 9.02 -2.94
N THR A 180 -1.11 8.74 -1.85
CA THR A 180 -1.54 9.16 -0.50
C THR A 180 -1.53 10.68 -0.35
N LYS A 181 -0.50 11.37 -0.88
CA LYS A 181 -0.45 12.85 -0.91
C LYS A 181 -1.63 13.42 -1.69
N ASP A 182 -1.94 12.85 -2.85
CA ASP A 182 -3.07 13.29 -3.67
C ASP A 182 -4.41 13.14 -2.91
N ILE A 183 -4.59 12.03 -2.19
CA ILE A 183 -5.78 11.80 -1.35
C ILE A 183 -5.86 12.83 -0.22
N VAL A 184 -4.77 13.04 0.53
CA VAL A 184 -4.73 14.00 1.65
C VAL A 184 -5.01 15.41 1.16
N ASN A 185 -4.37 15.85 0.07
CA ASN A 185 -4.58 17.18 -0.49
C ASN A 185 -6.01 17.41 -0.98
N THR A 186 -6.69 16.35 -1.43
CA THR A 186 -8.08 16.44 -1.91
C THR A 186 -9.08 16.39 -0.75
N HIS A 187 -8.87 15.50 0.23
CA HIS A 187 -9.82 15.20 1.29
C HIS A 187 -9.66 16.08 2.53
N ALA A 188 -8.43 16.49 2.83
CA ALA A 188 -8.08 17.30 3.99
C ALA A 188 -7.05 18.40 3.63
N PRO A 189 -7.39 19.34 2.72
CA PRO A 189 -6.45 20.31 2.14
C PRO A 189 -5.79 21.25 3.15
N THR A 190 -6.40 21.44 4.33
CA THR A 190 -5.90 22.30 5.40
C THR A 190 -5.03 21.55 6.42
N ARG A 191 -4.93 20.22 6.32
CA ARG A 191 -4.21 19.39 7.28
C ARG A 191 -2.74 19.34 6.94
N SER A 192 -1.89 19.79 7.86
CA SER A 192 -0.46 19.58 7.77
C SER A 192 -0.17 18.09 7.98
N MET A 193 0.37 17.42 6.96
CA MET A 193 0.67 15.99 6.98
C MET A 193 2.12 15.74 6.57
N GLN A 194 2.86 15.03 7.40
CA GLN A 194 4.21 14.57 7.12
C GLN A 194 4.17 13.21 6.41
N PHE A 195 5.10 13.00 5.48
CA PHE A 195 5.18 11.76 4.70
C PHE A 195 6.58 11.16 4.77
N GLY A 196 6.69 9.99 5.39
CA GLY A 196 7.93 9.21 5.50
C GLY A 196 7.89 7.93 4.66
N HIS A 197 9.06 7.33 4.46
CA HIS A 197 9.20 5.99 3.90
C HIS A 197 10.40 5.29 4.52
N THR A 198 10.32 3.97 4.64
CA THR A 198 11.36 3.15 5.27
C THR A 198 12.54 2.87 4.36
N LEU A 199 12.29 2.51 3.10
CA LEU A 199 13.34 2.20 2.12
C LEU A 199 13.07 2.89 0.79
N LYS A 200 14.15 3.13 0.05
CA LYS A 200 14.11 3.70 -1.30
C LYS A 200 15.13 2.99 -2.17
N ARG A 201 14.73 2.61 -3.39
CA ARG A 201 15.65 2.04 -4.40
C ARG A 201 16.89 2.92 -4.56
N LYS A 202 18.05 2.27 -4.67
CA LYS A 202 19.36 2.91 -4.83
C LYS A 202 19.80 3.78 -3.64
N THR A 203 19.27 3.50 -2.45
CA THR A 203 19.70 4.10 -1.19
C THR A 203 20.06 2.97 -0.24
N ASP A 204 21.10 3.16 0.57
CA ASP A 204 21.44 2.20 1.61
C ASP A 204 20.28 2.08 2.62
N ALA A 205 20.00 0.85 3.07
CA ALA A 205 18.83 0.59 3.92
C ALA A 205 18.98 1.24 5.30
N ILE A 206 20.19 1.28 5.86
CA ILE A 206 20.46 1.91 7.15
C ILE A 206 20.31 3.42 7.01
N GLU A 207 20.91 4.01 5.96
CA GLU A 207 20.77 5.44 5.69
C GLU A 207 19.29 5.83 5.51
N ALA A 208 18.51 5.06 4.75
CA ALA A 208 17.10 5.38 4.50
C ALA A 208 16.27 5.39 5.80
N VAL A 209 16.45 4.39 6.67
CA VAL A 209 15.74 4.31 7.95
C VAL A 209 16.22 5.38 8.93
N GLN A 210 17.52 5.71 8.94
CA GLN A 210 18.06 6.80 9.75
C GLN A 210 17.52 8.17 9.29
N GLN A 211 17.42 8.40 7.98
CA GLN A 211 16.80 9.61 7.43
C GLN A 211 15.31 9.72 7.81
N LEU A 212 14.58 8.60 7.81
CA LEU A 212 13.22 8.57 8.34
C LEU A 212 13.20 8.96 9.83
N ALA A 213 14.06 8.38 10.66
CA ALA A 213 14.13 8.70 12.08
C ALA A 213 14.46 10.19 12.32
N ILE A 214 15.40 10.76 11.56
CA ILE A 214 15.73 12.19 11.60
C ILE A 214 14.50 13.02 11.23
N SER A 215 13.82 12.68 10.13
CA SER A 215 12.62 13.39 9.69
C SER A 215 11.55 13.40 10.79
N LEU A 216 11.21 12.22 11.35
CA LEU A 216 10.22 12.10 12.41
C LEU A 216 10.61 12.92 13.66
N PHE A 217 11.88 12.87 14.07
CA PHE A 217 12.37 13.67 15.19
C PHE A 217 12.24 15.17 14.94
N THR A 218 12.71 15.64 13.78
CA THR A 218 12.65 17.07 13.42
C THR A 218 11.24 17.58 13.21
N SER A 219 10.28 16.69 12.92
CA SER A 219 8.85 16.99 12.87
C SER A 219 8.18 17.03 14.24
N GLY A 220 8.91 16.80 15.34
CA GLY A 220 8.40 16.89 16.71
C GLY A 220 8.01 15.56 17.34
N MET A 221 8.25 14.41 16.69
CA MET A 221 8.05 13.11 17.35
C MET A 221 9.14 12.86 18.39
N MET A 222 8.81 13.10 19.66
CA MET A 222 9.75 12.98 20.77
C MET A 222 9.85 11.55 21.36
N THR A 223 9.03 10.61 20.88
CA THR A 223 8.96 9.23 21.41
C THR A 223 9.95 8.26 20.76
N LEU A 224 10.83 8.75 19.89
CA LEU A 224 11.85 7.92 19.25
C LEU A 224 12.90 7.44 20.26
N ASN A 225 13.11 6.13 20.30
CA ASN A 225 14.14 5.53 21.13
C ASN A 225 15.50 5.60 20.41
N PHE A 226 16.22 6.70 20.60
CA PHE A 226 17.54 6.90 19.99
C PHE A 226 18.60 5.89 20.45
N GLN A 227 18.44 5.29 21.63
CA GLN A 227 19.35 4.24 22.07
C GLN A 227 19.23 3.02 21.17
N GLU A 228 18.02 2.57 20.89
CA GLU A 228 17.78 1.43 19.99
C GLU A 228 18.14 1.76 18.54
N ILE A 229 17.93 3.01 18.09
CA ILE A 229 18.32 3.45 16.74
C ILE A 229 19.84 3.44 16.58
N ASN A 230 20.58 3.99 17.55
CA ASN A 230 22.03 4.10 17.49
C ASN A 230 22.72 2.75 17.81
N PHE A 231 22.07 1.91 18.61
CA PHE A 231 22.63 0.66 19.12
C PHE A 231 21.63 -0.52 19.03
N PRO A 232 21.17 -0.91 17.83
CA PRO A 232 20.10 -1.91 17.65
C PRO A 232 20.48 -3.33 18.13
N ASN A 233 21.76 -3.57 18.38
CA ASN A 233 22.31 -4.85 18.83
C ASN A 233 23.11 -4.68 20.13
N LEU A 234 22.80 -3.69 20.97
CA LEU A 234 23.61 -3.37 22.16
C LEU A 234 23.80 -4.57 23.10
N SER A 235 22.78 -5.43 23.21
CA SER A 235 22.81 -6.65 24.04
C SER A 235 23.65 -7.79 23.46
N THR A 236 23.91 -7.79 22.15
CA THR A 236 24.62 -8.86 21.42
C THR A 236 25.96 -8.41 20.84
N SER A 237 26.21 -7.10 20.79
CA SER A 237 27.41 -6.49 20.24
C SER A 237 28.55 -6.48 21.26
N GLN A 238 29.76 -6.80 20.80
CA GLN A 238 30.98 -6.61 21.60
C GLN A 238 31.39 -5.14 21.71
N ARG A 239 30.91 -4.28 20.81
CA ARG A 239 31.24 -2.85 20.76
C ARG A 239 30.37 -2.09 21.77
N LYS A 240 31.00 -1.65 22.87
CA LYS A 240 30.34 -0.82 23.88
C LYS A 240 30.32 0.66 23.44
N PRO A 241 29.25 1.41 23.72
CA PRO A 241 29.20 2.84 23.45
C PRO A 241 30.26 3.58 24.29
N ALA A 242 30.88 4.60 23.70
CA ALA A 242 31.80 5.49 24.39
C ALA A 242 31.07 6.78 24.80
N LEU A 243 31.34 7.27 26.00
CA LEU A 243 30.81 8.54 26.47
C LEU A 243 31.51 9.69 25.73
N LEU A 244 30.72 10.57 25.11
CA LEU A 244 31.23 11.83 24.55
C LEU A 244 31.30 12.87 25.66
N THR A 245 32.50 13.36 25.99
CA THR A 245 32.74 14.32 27.08
C THR A 245 33.09 15.73 26.60
N ASN A 246 33.19 15.95 25.29
CA ASN A 246 33.74 17.18 24.69
C ASN A 246 32.82 17.82 23.65
N LEU A 247 31.50 17.68 23.80
CA LEU A 247 30.55 18.36 22.92
C LEU A 247 30.53 19.88 23.20
N PRO A 248 30.38 20.72 22.17
CA PRO A 248 30.28 22.17 22.36
C PRO A 248 29.05 22.51 23.23
N PRO A 249 29.13 23.54 24.10
CA PRO A 249 27.99 24.00 24.86
C PRO A 249 26.91 24.58 23.94
N TYR A 250 25.68 24.69 24.46
CA TYR A 250 24.56 25.27 23.72
C TYR A 250 24.90 26.71 23.28
N PRO A 251 24.80 27.04 21.98
CA PRO A 251 25.07 28.38 21.48
C PRO A 251 23.87 29.28 21.78
N VAL A 252 23.92 29.97 22.93
CA VAL A 252 22.89 30.95 23.32
C VAL A 252 22.93 32.12 22.33
N ASN A 253 21.80 32.42 21.69
CA ASN A 253 21.66 33.61 20.87
C ASN A 253 21.37 34.81 21.80
N HIS A 254 22.35 35.68 21.97
CA HIS A 254 22.29 36.87 22.82
C HIS A 254 21.81 38.11 22.05
#